data_AF-A0A519QK23-F1
#
_entry.id   AF-A0A519QK23-F1
#
_cell.length_a   1.000
_cell.length_b   1.000
_cell.length_c   1.000
_cell.angle_alpha   90.00
_cell.angle_beta   90.00
_cell.angle_gamma   90.00
#
_symmetry.space_group_name_H-M   'P 1'
#
loop_
_entity.id
_entity.type
_entity.pdbx_description
1 polymer ?
#
loop_
_entity_poly.entity_id
_entity_poly.type
_entity_poly.pdbx_seq_one_letter_code
_entity_poly.pdbx_strand_id
1 'polypeptide(L)'
;MKKKLVVLSGAGISAESGIKTFRDSDGLWEGHNVMDVATPEGWKKNPELVLDFYNQRRKQLLTVEPNLAHKILAELESDFDVSIITQNVDDLHERAGSSNVLHLHGELLKVRSTKNYNYILDWKDDLL
;
A
#
# COMPACT_ATOMS: atom_id res chain seq x y z
N MET A 1 -4.96 -27.40 -16.54
CA MET A 1 -5.04 -25.97 -16.18
C MET A 1 -5.01 -25.88 -14.67
N LYS A 2 -4.27 -24.93 -14.10
CA LYS A 2 -4.30 -24.66 -12.65
C LYS A 2 -5.69 -24.15 -12.24
N LYS A 3 -6.12 -24.43 -11.01
CA LYS A 3 -7.37 -23.87 -10.48
C LYS A 3 -7.17 -22.39 -10.15
N LYS A 4 -8.21 -21.57 -10.35
CA LYS A 4 -8.17 -20.15 -9.99
C LYS A 4 -8.28 -19.96 -8.48
N LEU A 5 -7.42 -19.14 -7.91
CA LEU A 5 -7.46 -18.71 -6.52
C LEU A 5 -7.42 -17.17 -6.48
N VAL A 6 -8.49 -16.56 -6.00
CA VAL A 6 -8.56 -15.09 -5.84
C VAL A 6 -8.45 -14.76 -4.36
N VAL A 7 -7.50 -13.89 -4.01
CA VAL A 7 -7.22 -13.49 -2.63
C VAL A 7 -7.51 -12.01 -2.49
N LEU A 8 -8.40 -11.63 -1.57
CA LEU A 8 -8.57 -10.24 -1.14
C LEU A 8 -7.76 -10.02 0.14
N SER A 9 -6.77 -9.11 0.09
CA SER A 9 -5.96 -8.75 1.25
C SER A 9 -6.19 -7.31 1.72
N GLY A 10 -5.82 -7.05 2.96
CA GLY A 10 -5.87 -5.72 3.58
C GLY A 10 -4.78 -5.59 4.64
N ALA A 11 -4.75 -4.46 5.35
CA ALA A 11 -3.57 -4.03 6.12
C ALA A 11 -3.07 -5.05 7.15
N GLY A 12 -3.95 -5.91 7.67
CA GLY A 12 -3.59 -6.97 8.60
C GLY A 12 -2.51 -7.93 8.10
N ILE A 13 -2.43 -8.20 6.79
CA ILE A 13 -1.37 -9.07 6.23
C ILE A 13 0.02 -8.44 6.38
N SER A 14 0.13 -7.11 6.34
CA SER A 14 1.40 -6.37 6.44
C SER A 14 1.78 -6.00 7.88
N ALA A 15 0.90 -6.24 8.86
CA ALA A 15 1.13 -5.88 10.25
C ALA A 15 2.40 -6.54 10.83
N GLU A 16 2.59 -7.84 10.58
CA GLU A 16 3.76 -8.60 11.02
C GLU A 16 5.05 -8.20 10.30
N SER A 17 4.95 -7.46 9.19
CA SER A 17 6.10 -6.86 8.52
C SER A 17 6.53 -5.53 9.14
N GLY A 18 5.81 -5.02 10.16
CA GLY A 18 6.12 -3.74 10.81
C GLY A 18 5.40 -2.53 10.20
N ILE A 19 4.44 -2.75 9.29
CA ILE A 19 3.55 -1.68 8.79
C ILE A 19 2.41 -1.50 9.78
N LYS A 20 2.24 -0.28 10.31
CA LYS A 20 1.10 0.00 11.21
C LYS A 20 -0.19 -0.02 10.40
N THR A 21 -1.16 -0.77 10.91
CA THR A 21 -2.46 -0.88 10.27
C THR A 21 -3.34 0.32 10.58
N PHE A 22 -4.33 0.57 9.71
CA PHE A 22 -5.32 1.64 9.81
C PHE A 22 -6.34 1.47 10.96
N ARG A 23 -6.07 0.67 11.99
CA ARG A 23 -7.04 0.34 13.06
C ARG A 23 -6.46 0.54 14.45
N ASP A 24 -6.05 1.76 14.76
CA ASP A 24 -6.07 2.19 16.16
C ASP A 24 -7.48 2.69 16.50
N SER A 25 -7.98 2.27 17.67
CA SER A 25 -9.36 2.46 18.13
C SER A 25 -9.76 3.92 18.39
N ASP A 26 -8.81 4.85 18.25
CA ASP A 26 -8.94 6.28 18.45
C ASP A 26 -9.20 7.08 17.15
N GLY A 27 -9.23 6.39 16.00
CA GLY A 27 -9.41 7.04 14.69
C GLY A 27 -8.16 7.77 14.19
N LEU A 28 -7.00 7.49 14.79
CA LEU A 28 -5.71 7.99 14.34
C LEU A 28 -5.03 6.98 13.43
N TRP A 29 -4.32 7.48 12.42
CA TRP A 29 -3.38 6.71 11.63
C TRP A 29 -2.01 7.37 11.79
N GLU A 30 -1.05 6.65 12.39
CA GLU A 30 0.28 7.19 12.72
C GLU A 30 0.22 8.49 13.53
N GLY A 31 -0.77 8.61 14.44
CA GLY A 31 -0.96 9.80 15.27
C GLY A 31 -1.72 10.96 14.60
N HIS A 32 -2.15 10.80 13.34
CA HIS A 32 -2.93 11.80 12.61
C HIS A 32 -4.40 11.41 12.50
N ASN A 33 -5.32 12.37 12.61
CA ASN A 33 -6.71 12.14 12.23
C ASN A 33 -6.78 11.87 10.73
N VAL A 34 -7.33 10.72 10.35
CA VAL A 34 -7.46 10.26 8.96
C VAL A 34 -8.07 11.33 8.04
N MET A 35 -9.02 12.11 8.56
CA MET A 35 -9.71 13.15 7.78
C MET A 35 -8.77 14.28 7.35
N ASP A 36 -7.72 14.56 8.12
CA ASP A 36 -6.74 15.60 7.77
C ASP A 36 -5.74 15.14 6.70
N VAL A 37 -5.58 13.83 6.52
CA VAL A 37 -4.42 13.27 5.81
C VAL A 37 -4.72 12.28 4.70
N ALA A 38 -5.92 11.71 4.66
CA ALA A 38 -6.34 10.72 3.66
C ALA A 38 -7.66 11.10 2.97
N THR A 39 -7.93 12.40 2.81
CA THR A 39 -9.11 12.91 2.10
C THR A 39 -8.74 14.03 1.12
N PRO A 40 -9.53 14.23 0.04
CA PRO A 40 -9.38 15.39 -0.83
C PRO A 40 -9.51 16.73 -0.08
N GLU A 41 -10.33 16.78 0.96
CA GLU A 41 -10.53 17.96 1.80
C GLU A 41 -9.29 18.26 2.64
N GLY A 42 -8.69 17.23 3.25
CA GLY A 42 -7.42 17.31 3.99
C GLY A 42 -6.29 17.80 3.09
N TRP A 43 -6.18 17.24 1.88
CA TRP A 43 -5.24 17.71 0.86
C TRP A 43 -5.42 19.20 0.53
N LYS A 44 -6.65 19.66 0.28
CA LYS A 44 -6.91 21.08 -0.03
C LYS A 44 -6.61 21.99 1.16
N LYS A 45 -6.82 21.51 2.39
CA LYS A 45 -6.63 22.27 3.62
C LYS A 45 -5.15 22.44 3.97
N ASN A 46 -4.35 21.37 3.89
CA ASN A 46 -2.92 21.39 4.21
C ASN A 46 -2.14 20.36 3.39
N PRO A 47 -1.73 20.68 2.15
CA PRO A 47 -0.97 19.77 1.29
C PRO A 47 0.36 19.33 1.91
N GLU A 48 1.06 20.22 2.61
CA GLU A 48 2.37 19.94 3.22
C GLU A 48 2.26 18.84 4.29
N LEU A 49 1.23 18.91 5.13
CA LEU A 49 0.94 17.85 6.11
C LEU A 49 0.67 16.51 5.42
N VAL A 50 -0.12 16.50 4.34
CA VAL A 50 -0.43 15.26 3.61
C VAL A 50 0.83 14.71 2.94
N LEU A 51 1.64 15.56 2.31
CA LEU A 51 2.89 15.14 1.68
C LEU A 51 3.85 14.54 2.71
N ASP A 52 4.08 15.22 3.83
CA ASP A 52 4.93 14.71 4.92
C ASP A 52 4.40 13.37 5.47
N PHE A 53 3.09 13.27 5.72
CA PHE A 53 2.42 12.06 6.16
C PHE A 53 2.69 10.86 5.21
N TYR A 54 2.57 11.05 3.89
CA TYR A 54 2.86 10.00 2.91
C TYR A 54 4.36 9.78 2.69
N ASN A 55 5.21 10.80 2.79
CA ASN A 55 6.67 10.69 2.74
C ASN A 55 7.19 9.79 3.86
N GLN A 56 6.70 9.97 5.09
CA GLN A 56 7.08 9.15 6.23
C GLN A 56 6.76 7.66 6.00
N ARG A 57 5.58 7.30 5.46
CA ARG A 57 5.35 5.88 5.11
C ARG A 57 6.18 5.40 3.94
N ARG A 58 6.46 6.25 2.95
CA ARG A 58 7.30 5.85 1.83
C ARG A 58 8.68 5.44 2.35
N LYS A 59 9.26 6.24 3.24
CA LYS A 59 10.50 5.90 3.96
C LYS A 59 10.37 4.61 4.76
N GLN A 60 9.32 4.48 5.57
CA GLN A 60 9.10 3.27 6.39
C GLN A 60 8.98 2.01 5.53
N LEU A 61 8.25 2.07 4.41
CA LEU A 61 8.04 0.93 3.51
C LEU A 61 9.37 0.36 2.99
N LEU A 62 10.34 1.23 2.71
CA LEU A 62 11.68 0.83 2.27
C LEU A 62 12.50 0.13 3.36
N THR A 63 12.05 0.14 4.62
CA THR A 63 12.76 -0.49 5.76
C THR A 63 12.16 -1.84 6.18
N VAL A 64 10.99 -2.20 5.66
CA VAL A 64 10.30 -3.46 6.02
C VAL A 64 10.46 -4.51 4.93
N GLU A 65 10.23 -5.77 5.25
CA GLU A 65 10.31 -6.91 4.32
C GLU A 65 9.01 -7.73 4.33
N PRO A 66 8.69 -8.45 3.24
CA PRO A 66 7.52 -9.35 3.22
C PRO A 66 7.64 -10.45 4.27
N ASN A 67 6.58 -10.66 5.03
CA ASN A 67 6.48 -11.76 5.99
C ASN A 67 6.07 -13.09 5.32
N LEU A 68 5.90 -14.13 6.14
CA LEU A 68 5.59 -15.47 5.69
C LEU A 68 4.26 -15.56 4.92
N ALA A 69 3.25 -14.77 5.28
CA ALA A 69 1.96 -14.80 4.59
C ALA A 69 2.08 -14.38 3.12
N HIS A 70 2.84 -13.31 2.84
CA HIS A 70 3.10 -12.86 1.46
C HIS A 70 3.87 -13.93 0.67
N LYS A 71 4.90 -14.52 1.27
CA LYS A 71 5.71 -15.57 0.63
C LYS A 71 4.89 -16.80 0.27
N ILE A 72 4.01 -17.24 1.17
CA ILE A 72 3.10 -18.37 0.91
C ILE A 72 2.17 -18.05 -0.27
N LEU A 73 1.64 -16.83 -0.36
CA LEU A 73 0.77 -16.44 -1.48
C LEU A 73 1.52 -16.48 -2.82
N ALA A 74 2.78 -16.07 -2.86
CA ALA A 74 3.63 -16.22 -4.03
C ALA A 74 3.95 -17.69 -4.34
N GLU A 75 4.26 -18.50 -3.34
CA GLU A 75 4.53 -19.95 -3.50
C GLU A 75 3.32 -20.71 -4.07
N LEU A 76 2.10 -20.33 -3.69
CA LEU A 76 0.85 -20.91 -4.20
C LEU A 76 0.67 -20.73 -5.71
N GLU A 77 1.38 -19.78 -6.35
CA GLU A 77 1.39 -19.65 -7.81
C GLU A 77 1.95 -20.89 -8.51
N SER A 78 2.70 -21.75 -7.82
CA SER A 78 3.17 -23.03 -8.36
C SER A 78 2.03 -24.04 -8.59
N ASP A 79 0.97 -23.97 -7.78
CA ASP A 79 -0.17 -24.90 -7.79
C ASP A 79 -1.45 -24.29 -8.37
N PHE A 80 -1.62 -22.97 -8.23
CA PHE A 80 -2.83 -22.23 -8.60
C PHE A 80 -2.55 -21.12 -9.62
N ASP A 81 -3.60 -20.72 -10.33
CA ASP A 81 -3.66 -19.45 -11.05
C ASP A 81 -4.13 -18.39 -10.04
N VAL A 82 -3.17 -17.75 -9.36
CA VAL A 82 -3.43 -16.83 -8.26
C VAL A 82 -3.66 -15.41 -8.78
N SER A 83 -4.66 -14.73 -8.23
CA SER A 83 -4.86 -13.29 -8.41
C SER A 83 -5.02 -12.64 -7.04
N ILE A 84 -4.13 -11.72 -6.71
CA ILE A 84 -4.19 -10.96 -5.46
C ILE A 84 -4.86 -9.62 -5.75
N ILE A 85 -5.96 -9.35 -5.06
CA ILE A 85 -6.60 -8.04 -5.01
C ILE A 85 -6.28 -7.48 -3.64
N THR A 86 -5.57 -6.35 -3.57
CA THR A 86 -5.16 -5.78 -2.29
C THR A 86 -5.76 -4.40 -2.06
N GLN A 87 -6.18 -4.16 -0.83
CA GLN A 87 -6.52 -2.83 -0.32
C GLN A 87 -5.29 -2.06 0.16
N ASN A 88 -4.13 -2.73 0.25
CA ASN A 88 -2.89 -2.13 0.69
C ASN A 88 -2.30 -1.26 -0.41
N VAL A 89 -1.49 -0.30 0.02
CA VAL A 89 -0.69 0.57 -0.86
C VAL A 89 0.81 0.22 -0.81
N ASP A 90 1.21 -0.73 0.03
CA ASP A 90 2.57 -1.28 0.10
C ASP A 90 2.86 -2.25 -1.06
N ASP A 91 4.14 -2.53 -1.34
CA ASP A 91 4.59 -3.41 -2.43
C ASP A 91 5.05 -4.79 -1.94
N LEU A 92 4.56 -5.24 -0.77
CA LEU A 92 5.06 -6.46 -0.13
C LEU A 92 4.66 -7.75 -0.85
N HIS A 93 3.56 -7.75 -1.61
CA HIS A 93 3.18 -8.90 -2.44
C HIS A 93 4.16 -9.07 -3.61
N GLU A 94 4.47 -7.97 -4.31
CA GLU A 94 5.42 -7.93 -5.41
C GLU A 94 6.80 -8.36 -4.95
N ARG A 95 7.26 -7.81 -3.81
CA ARG A 95 8.57 -8.16 -3.22
C ARG A 95 8.63 -9.61 -2.72
N ALA A 96 7.49 -10.20 -2.34
CA ALA A 96 7.42 -11.62 -2.01
C ALA A 96 7.45 -12.54 -3.25
N GLY A 97 7.24 -11.99 -4.44
CA GLY A 97 7.27 -12.71 -5.71
C GLY A 97 5.90 -12.98 -6.32
N SER A 98 4.82 -12.39 -5.80
CA SER A 98 3.51 -12.50 -6.45
C SER A 98 3.50 -11.81 -7.81
N SER A 99 3.01 -12.50 -8.84
CA SER A 99 3.11 -12.05 -10.23
C SER A 99 1.86 -11.33 -10.75
N ASN A 100 0.73 -11.47 -10.06
CA ASN A 100 -0.56 -10.90 -10.47
C ASN A 100 -1.27 -10.22 -9.29
N VAL A 101 -0.95 -8.93 -9.09
CA VAL A 101 -1.45 -8.10 -8.00
C VAL A 101 -2.23 -6.91 -8.55
N LEU A 102 -3.41 -6.65 -7.98
CA LEU A 102 -4.26 -5.51 -8.27
C LEU A 102 -4.43 -4.64 -7.02
N HIS A 103 -3.92 -3.41 -7.06
CA HIS A 103 -4.08 -2.42 -6.00
C HIS A 103 -5.39 -1.63 -6.14
N LEU A 104 -6.32 -1.82 -5.22
CA LEU A 104 -7.60 -1.10 -5.22
C LEU A 104 -7.47 0.37 -4.81
N HIS A 105 -6.50 0.69 -3.94
CA HIS A 105 -6.32 2.01 -3.35
C HIS A 105 -5.06 2.75 -3.84
N GLY A 106 -4.47 2.26 -4.93
CA GLY A 106 -3.22 2.78 -5.48
C GLY A 106 -1.98 2.22 -4.78
N GLU A 107 -0.83 2.83 -5.06
CA GLU A 107 0.49 2.34 -4.68
C GLU A 107 1.30 3.49 -4.07
N LEU A 108 1.94 3.24 -2.93
CA LEU A 108 2.64 4.25 -2.14
C LEU A 108 3.95 4.72 -2.80
N LEU A 109 4.56 3.85 -3.61
CA LEU A 109 5.74 4.15 -4.42
C LEU A 109 5.40 4.73 -5.80
N LYS A 110 4.17 5.25 -5.97
CA LYS A 110 3.75 5.97 -7.17
C LYS A 110 3.14 7.31 -6.82
N VAL A 111 3.22 8.24 -7.77
CA VAL A 111 2.63 9.58 -7.67
C VAL A 111 1.85 9.90 -8.93
N ARG A 112 0.85 10.77 -8.79
CA ARG A 112 -0.01 11.21 -9.90
C ARG A 112 -0.07 12.73 -9.93
N SER A 113 0.04 13.31 -11.13
CA SER A 113 -0.13 14.76 -11.30
C SER A 113 -1.54 15.22 -10.90
N THR A 114 -1.61 16.36 -10.22
CA THR A 114 -2.88 17.04 -9.89
C THR A 114 -3.52 17.74 -11.08
N LYS A 115 -2.81 17.86 -12.21
CA LYS A 115 -3.30 18.50 -13.45
C LYS A 115 -3.62 17.49 -14.56
N ASN A 116 -2.85 16.39 -14.63
CA ASN A 116 -3.06 15.33 -15.59
C ASN A 116 -3.13 13.98 -14.86
N TYR A 117 -4.34 13.46 -14.66
CA TYR A 117 -4.55 12.23 -13.90
C TYR A 117 -4.02 10.96 -14.58
N ASN A 118 -3.67 11.03 -15.87
CA ASN A 118 -3.04 9.92 -16.58
C ASN A 118 -1.50 9.94 -16.46
N TYR A 119 -0.94 10.99 -15.86
CA TYR A 119 0.50 11.10 -15.64
C TYR A 119 0.86 10.54 -14.26
N ILE A 120 1.28 9.28 -14.26
CA ILE A 120 1.68 8.51 -13.09
C ILE A 120 3.17 8.17 -13.22
N LEU A 121 3.92 8.34 -12.14
CA LEU A 121 5.35 8.04 -12.07
C LEU A 121 5.62 7.13 -10.88
N ASP A 122 6.60 6.22 -11.03
CA ASP A 122 7.23 5.57 -9.89
C ASP A 122 8.06 6.61 -9.13
N TRP A 123 7.95 6.60 -7.80
CA TRP A 123 8.55 7.60 -6.94
C TRP A 123 8.84 7.00 -5.57
N LYS A 124 10.12 6.92 -5.19
CA LYS A 124 10.54 6.34 -3.89
C LYS A 124 11.00 7.39 -2.88
N ASP A 125 11.37 8.56 -3.38
CA ASP A 125 11.90 9.66 -2.57
C ASP A 125 10.79 10.52 -1.98
N ASP A 126 11.17 11.55 -1.23
CA ASP A 126 10.23 12.55 -0.74
C ASP A 126 9.64 13.38 -1.87
N LEU A 127 8.41 13.85 -1.65
CA LEU A 127 7.80 14.95 -2.40
C LEU A 127 7.91 16.21 -1.53
N LEU A 128 8.26 17.33 -2.16
CA LEU A 128 8.50 18.67 -1.60
C LEU A 128 8.00 18.92 -0.17
#